data_AF-A0A5K4F055-F1
#
_entry.id   AF-A0A5K4F055-F1
#
_cell.length_a   1.000
_cell.length_b   1.000
_cell.length_c   1.000
_cell.angle_alpha   90.00
_cell.angle_beta   90.00
_cell.angle_gamma   90.00
#
_symmetry.space_group_name_H-M   'P 1'
#
loop_
_entity.id
_entity.type
_entity.pdbx_description
1 polymer ?
#
loop_
_entity_poly.entity_id
_entity_poly.type
_entity_poly.pdbx_seq_one_letter_code
_entity_poly.pdbx_strand_id
1 'polypeptide(L)'
;MRDRKEFLFENPVNDTPVDVRRVKLISQSEWKRLRNQMDSHLSETAKIEEKKLQIREIKTQSREMVKNWTNTLLGSRQKKLEDRSNRLAEEEKCRMAIDREEEKFQAERRKKAVDKAKQLLYYETDRFRLLHSGLNLTETLKERDMQLEFKRLKNKSEVNKGKKYVETMRKSIEGAIMKELNEAERRHEKNLLNAQELMAQIKEHDEQKKRHKEQILAEGEALRKIATTDLLEREKLDQICHDQMRKLAKEFQDQINGHIQMKEIEKLCDEEIEEQCRLFAAAKIKMTKMRIMKERDMFQQKEAELQKIQEYLSEQLKNAHTNEEVRLNRATTEKEEKYQQDTKKKYDKQLKIIQEVKEYRVNEIERRRKRLEDEKQIELCEIRKKIAAELALTEYENALKTKKLEERKQLSQQLLQESVVKREQAKEERKAEIEAIANRNKLIQLEEIFFQDYASRVINHCKANGRNVYPLEKAAHTGSMTGLGTGLPGKPSLVTINMNHPIDDQHSNDQSTSTNDQCYNEEMRNNVSLNGKLTNKKINNTNERLGFVW
;
A
#
# COMPACT_ATOMS: atom_id res chain seq x y z
N MET A 1 39.50 7.01 -116.45
CA MET A 1 39.86 7.99 -115.39
C MET A 1 39.30 9.35 -115.75
N ARG A 2 38.47 9.95 -114.88
CA ARG A 2 38.38 11.38 -114.55
C ARG A 2 37.15 11.56 -113.65
N ASP A 3 37.39 11.82 -112.38
CA ASP A 3 36.32 11.93 -111.39
C ASP A 3 35.51 13.21 -111.61
N ARG A 4 34.18 13.10 -111.59
CA ARG A 4 33.29 14.23 -111.30
C ARG A 4 32.78 14.08 -109.88
N LYS A 5 33.24 14.95 -108.98
CA LYS A 5 32.62 15.14 -107.67
C LYS A 5 31.49 16.15 -107.83
N GLU A 6 30.26 15.69 -107.77
CA GLU A 6 29.08 16.57 -107.75
C GLU A 6 28.82 17.00 -106.31
N PHE A 7 28.77 18.31 -106.07
CA PHE A 7 28.44 18.87 -104.77
C PHE A 7 26.92 19.07 -104.68
N LEU A 8 26.25 18.21 -103.92
CA LEU A 8 24.87 18.44 -103.48
C LEU A 8 24.87 19.39 -102.28
N PHE A 9 23.96 20.34 -102.28
CA PHE A 9 23.79 21.33 -101.21
C PHE A 9 22.38 21.19 -100.65
N GLU A 10 22.25 20.50 -99.52
CA GLU A 10 20.96 20.17 -98.91
C GLU A 10 20.37 21.40 -98.19
N ASN A 11 19.03 21.53 -98.20
CA ASN A 11 18.33 22.71 -97.71
C ASN A 11 17.17 22.26 -96.77
N PRO A 12 17.30 22.44 -95.44
CA PRO A 12 16.75 21.49 -94.45
C PRO A 12 15.27 21.71 -94.08
N VAL A 13 14.38 21.91 -95.06
CA VAL A 13 12.94 22.14 -94.83
C VAL A 13 12.02 21.34 -95.77
N ASN A 14 12.48 20.85 -96.92
CA ASN A 14 11.73 19.92 -97.78
C ASN A 14 12.67 19.03 -98.60
N ASP A 15 12.55 17.71 -98.46
CA ASP A 15 13.35 16.70 -99.17
C ASP A 15 12.88 16.48 -100.62
N THR A 16 12.76 17.57 -101.37
CA THR A 16 12.55 17.56 -102.82
C THR A 16 13.78 18.18 -103.49
N PRO A 17 14.51 17.47 -104.38
CA PRO A 17 15.65 18.05 -105.09
C PRO A 17 15.15 19.19 -105.99
N VAL A 18 15.39 20.43 -105.56
CA VAL A 18 14.94 21.63 -106.26
C VAL A 18 15.73 21.77 -107.56
N ASP A 19 15.10 21.50 -108.70
CA ASP A 19 15.67 21.77 -110.02
C ASP A 19 16.08 23.24 -110.11
N VAL A 20 17.40 23.47 -110.12
CA VAL A 20 18.04 24.79 -110.09
C VAL A 20 17.56 25.66 -111.26
N ARG A 21 17.07 25.06 -112.35
CA ARG A 21 16.51 25.75 -113.52
C ARG A 21 15.18 26.47 -113.24
N ARG A 22 14.50 26.18 -112.12
CA ARG A 22 13.22 26.81 -111.74
C ARG A 22 13.34 28.00 -110.79
N VAL A 23 14.53 28.29 -110.27
CA VAL A 23 14.74 29.37 -109.29
C VAL A 23 14.80 30.74 -110.00
N LYS A 24 13.69 31.49 -109.96
CA LYS A 24 13.71 32.91 -110.36
C LYS A 24 14.46 33.74 -109.31
N LEU A 25 15.61 34.29 -109.70
CA LEU A 25 16.34 35.30 -108.94
C LEU A 25 15.57 36.63 -108.96
N ILE A 26 14.75 36.87 -107.94
CA ILE A 26 14.06 38.15 -107.70
C ILE A 26 15.03 39.12 -107.00
N SER A 27 14.98 40.42 -107.33
CA SER A 27 15.85 41.40 -106.68
C SER A 27 15.53 41.55 -105.19
N GLN A 28 16.56 41.73 -104.36
CA GLN A 28 16.37 41.85 -102.90
C GLN A 28 15.55 43.09 -102.50
N SER A 29 15.51 44.11 -103.38
CA SER A 29 14.64 45.28 -103.31
C SER A 29 13.15 44.94 -103.49
N GLU A 30 12.80 44.14 -104.50
CA GLU A 30 11.41 43.74 -104.76
C GLU A 30 10.89 42.82 -103.66
N TRP A 31 11.72 41.89 -103.16
CA TRP A 31 11.33 41.03 -102.06
C TRP A 31 11.04 41.83 -100.78
N LYS A 32 11.88 42.83 -100.45
CA LYS A 32 11.60 43.77 -99.34
C LYS A 32 10.29 44.55 -99.54
N ARG A 33 9.99 45.01 -100.77
CA ARG A 33 8.73 45.74 -101.06
C ARG A 33 7.51 44.86 -100.83
N LEU A 34 7.50 43.66 -101.42
CA LEU A 34 6.38 42.71 -101.31
C LEU A 34 6.19 42.25 -99.85
N ARG A 35 7.28 41.96 -99.15
CA ARG A 35 7.25 41.60 -97.73
C ARG A 35 6.65 42.71 -96.87
N ASN A 36 7.16 43.94 -96.97
CA ASN A 36 6.64 45.06 -96.17
C ASN A 36 5.15 45.35 -96.46
N GLN A 37 4.70 45.14 -97.70
CA GLN A 37 3.30 45.35 -98.09
C GLN A 37 2.36 44.27 -97.52
N MET A 38 2.85 43.03 -97.35
CA MET A 38 2.15 41.98 -96.59
C MET A 38 2.19 42.22 -95.08
N ASP A 39 3.38 42.55 -94.54
CA ASP A 39 3.64 42.73 -93.11
C ASP A 39 2.89 43.95 -92.52
N SER A 40 2.52 44.94 -93.35
CA SER A 40 1.74 46.12 -92.92
C SER A 40 0.40 45.74 -92.29
N HIS A 41 -0.37 44.84 -92.94
CA HIS A 41 -1.66 44.38 -92.41
C HIS A 41 -1.47 43.57 -91.12
N LEU A 42 -0.42 42.75 -91.05
CA LEU A 42 -0.06 41.95 -89.87
C LEU A 42 0.31 42.85 -88.66
N SER A 43 1.00 43.98 -88.92
CA SER A 43 1.36 44.96 -87.89
C SER A 43 0.14 45.65 -87.26
N GLU A 44 -0.89 45.94 -88.05
CA GLU A 44 -2.12 46.56 -87.55
C GLU A 44 -2.97 45.57 -86.74
N THR A 45 -3.09 44.31 -87.20
CA THR A 45 -3.76 43.26 -86.41
C THR A 45 -3.05 43.02 -85.08
N ALA A 46 -1.72 42.97 -85.05
CA ALA A 46 -0.95 42.78 -83.82
C ALA A 46 -1.20 43.88 -82.78
N LYS A 47 -1.22 45.16 -83.21
CA LYS A 47 -1.53 46.31 -82.33
C LYS A 47 -2.95 46.27 -81.75
N ILE A 48 -3.91 45.71 -82.49
CA ILE A 48 -5.29 45.51 -82.01
C ILE A 48 -5.34 44.36 -80.99
N GLU A 49 -4.58 43.29 -81.20
CA GLU A 49 -4.50 42.15 -80.29
C GLU A 49 -3.77 42.49 -78.98
N GLU A 50 -2.68 43.27 -79.05
CA GLU A 50 -1.97 43.81 -77.89
C GLU A 50 -2.89 44.68 -77.02
N LYS A 51 -3.64 45.62 -77.61
CA LYS A 51 -4.66 46.39 -76.88
C LYS A 51 -5.75 45.50 -76.27
N LYS A 52 -6.20 44.47 -76.98
CA LYS A 52 -7.13 43.46 -76.43
C LYS A 52 -6.50 42.63 -75.30
N LEU A 53 -5.17 42.49 -75.24
CA LEU A 53 -4.45 41.82 -74.16
C LEU A 53 -4.36 42.73 -72.94
N GLN A 54 -3.87 43.96 -73.09
CA GLN A 54 -3.80 44.98 -72.01
C GLN A 54 -5.18 45.23 -71.37
N ILE A 55 -6.26 45.32 -72.17
CA ILE A 55 -7.63 45.46 -71.66
C ILE A 55 -8.08 44.20 -70.89
N ARG A 56 -7.60 43.00 -71.23
CA ARG A 56 -7.85 41.77 -70.44
C ARG A 56 -7.07 41.78 -69.13
N GLU A 57 -5.80 42.17 -69.16
CA GLU A 57 -4.91 42.24 -67.99
C GLU A 57 -5.41 43.24 -66.93
N ILE A 58 -5.74 44.47 -67.36
CA ILE A 58 -6.37 45.50 -66.51
C ILE A 58 -7.68 44.97 -65.92
N LYS A 59 -8.48 44.23 -66.71
CA LYS A 59 -9.75 43.65 -66.27
C LYS A 59 -9.57 42.47 -65.31
N THR A 60 -8.48 41.72 -65.36
CA THR A 60 -8.12 40.72 -64.34
C THR A 60 -7.64 41.37 -63.05
N GLN A 61 -6.70 42.32 -63.11
CA GLN A 61 -6.21 43.07 -61.93
C GLN A 61 -7.38 43.78 -61.20
N SER A 62 -8.26 44.45 -61.94
CA SER A 62 -9.45 45.10 -61.38
C SER A 62 -10.41 44.12 -60.70
N ARG A 63 -10.56 42.90 -61.24
CA ARG A 63 -11.39 41.84 -60.63
C ARG A 63 -10.78 41.32 -59.35
N GLU A 64 -9.46 41.17 -59.29
CA GLU A 64 -8.74 40.71 -58.10
C GLU A 64 -8.81 41.75 -56.97
N MET A 65 -8.61 43.03 -57.29
CA MET A 65 -8.82 44.13 -56.33
C MET A 65 -10.26 44.18 -55.78
N VAL A 66 -11.27 44.09 -56.65
CA VAL A 66 -12.68 44.13 -56.24
C VAL A 66 -13.10 42.90 -55.43
N LYS A 67 -12.53 41.72 -55.71
CA LYS A 67 -12.80 40.47 -54.98
C LYS A 67 -12.46 40.60 -53.49
N ASN A 68 -11.34 41.24 -53.18
CA ASN A 68 -10.86 41.40 -51.80
C ASN A 68 -11.39 42.68 -51.12
N TRP A 69 -12.22 43.48 -51.80
CA TRP A 69 -12.72 44.74 -51.25
C TRP A 69 -13.91 44.51 -50.31
N THR A 70 -13.72 44.84 -49.02
CA THR A 70 -14.70 44.63 -47.92
C THR A 70 -16.09 45.19 -48.19
N ASN A 71 -16.19 46.26 -48.98
CA ASN A 71 -17.44 47.00 -49.19
C ASN A 71 -18.37 46.30 -50.21
N THR A 72 -17.86 45.33 -50.98
CA THR A 72 -18.67 44.46 -51.83
C THR A 72 -19.39 43.42 -50.96
N LEU A 73 -20.65 43.08 -51.25
CA LEU A 73 -21.39 42.05 -50.49
C LEU A 73 -20.64 40.70 -50.41
N LEU A 74 -19.93 40.33 -51.49
CA LEU A 74 -19.05 39.16 -51.51
C LEU A 74 -17.83 39.31 -50.60
N GLY A 75 -17.13 40.45 -50.64
CA GLY A 75 -15.98 40.73 -49.76
C GLY A 75 -16.37 40.82 -48.28
N SER A 76 -17.51 41.44 -47.96
CA SER A 76 -18.12 41.42 -46.63
C SER A 76 -18.47 40.01 -46.15
N ARG A 77 -18.98 39.14 -47.05
CA ARG A 77 -19.26 37.73 -46.71
C ARG A 77 -17.98 36.92 -46.54
N GLN A 78 -16.99 37.13 -47.41
CA GLN A 78 -15.69 36.46 -47.33
C GLN A 78 -14.96 36.85 -46.04
N LYS A 79 -14.87 38.15 -45.72
CA LYS A 79 -14.31 38.61 -44.44
C LYS A 79 -15.05 38.00 -43.24
N LYS A 80 -16.39 37.93 -43.25
CA LYS A 80 -17.14 37.27 -42.16
C LYS A 80 -16.86 35.77 -42.04
N LEU A 81 -16.46 35.08 -43.12
CA LEU A 81 -16.02 33.69 -43.08
C LEU A 81 -14.58 33.58 -42.59
N GLU A 82 -13.69 34.48 -43.00
CA GLU A 82 -12.31 34.57 -42.53
C GLU A 82 -12.24 34.93 -41.03
N ASP A 83 -12.95 35.98 -40.59
CA ASP A 83 -13.10 36.37 -39.18
C ASP A 83 -13.66 35.20 -38.34
N ARG A 84 -14.66 34.45 -38.85
CA ARG A 84 -15.18 33.24 -38.17
C ARG A 84 -14.16 32.11 -38.14
N SER A 85 -13.39 31.91 -39.21
CA SER A 85 -12.34 30.89 -39.28
C SER A 85 -11.19 31.20 -38.32
N ASN A 86 -10.80 32.48 -38.23
CA ASN A 86 -9.78 32.97 -37.31
C ASN A 86 -10.25 32.77 -35.86
N ARG A 87 -11.48 33.19 -35.53
CA ARG A 87 -12.04 33.02 -34.19
C ARG A 87 -12.18 31.55 -33.79
N LEU A 88 -12.59 30.67 -34.71
CA LEU A 88 -12.62 29.22 -34.45
C LEU A 88 -11.20 28.64 -34.26
N ALA A 89 -10.22 29.08 -35.05
CA ALA A 89 -8.83 28.67 -34.87
C ALA A 89 -8.19 29.23 -33.58
N GLU A 90 -8.66 30.37 -33.07
CA GLU A 90 -8.29 30.92 -31.76
C GLU A 90 -8.96 30.15 -30.61
N GLU A 91 -10.27 29.87 -30.71
CA GLU A 91 -11.00 28.99 -29.79
C GLU A 91 -10.33 27.60 -29.71
N GLU A 92 -9.93 27.03 -30.85
CA GLU A 92 -9.22 25.74 -30.94
C GLU A 92 -7.79 25.81 -30.36
N LYS A 93 -7.00 26.86 -30.65
CA LYS A 93 -5.68 27.06 -30.02
C LYS A 93 -5.79 27.17 -28.49
N CYS A 94 -6.83 27.84 -27.99
CA CYS A 94 -7.12 27.96 -26.56
C CYS A 94 -7.54 26.61 -25.95
N ARG A 95 -8.38 25.83 -26.63
CA ARG A 95 -8.70 24.44 -26.24
C ARG A 95 -7.43 23.60 -26.13
N MET A 96 -6.65 23.53 -27.21
CA MET A 96 -5.38 22.80 -27.24
C MET A 96 -4.37 23.28 -26.19
N ALA A 97 -4.44 24.55 -25.76
CA ALA A 97 -3.62 25.05 -24.66
C ALA A 97 -4.08 24.50 -23.30
N ILE A 98 -5.38 24.54 -23.02
CA ILE A 98 -6.00 23.94 -21.84
C ILE A 98 -5.73 22.44 -21.79
N ASP A 99 -5.90 21.71 -22.91
CA ASP A 99 -5.65 20.27 -22.99
C ASP A 99 -4.18 19.94 -22.66
N ARG A 100 -3.23 20.76 -23.14
CA ARG A 100 -1.78 20.65 -22.83
C ARG A 100 -1.41 21.08 -21.41
N GLU A 101 -2.27 21.82 -20.70
CA GLU A 101 -2.09 22.19 -19.30
C GLU A 101 -2.72 21.16 -18.37
N GLU A 102 -3.89 20.64 -18.71
CA GLU A 102 -4.50 19.51 -18.00
C GLU A 102 -3.66 18.24 -18.15
N GLU A 103 -3.12 17.92 -19.34
CA GLU A 103 -2.23 16.76 -19.48
C GLU A 103 -1.03 16.84 -18.52
N LYS A 104 -0.39 18.02 -18.40
CA LYS A 104 0.69 18.26 -17.44
C LYS A 104 0.21 18.09 -16.00
N PHE A 105 -0.94 18.66 -15.65
CA PHE A 105 -1.51 18.55 -14.30
C PHE A 105 -1.86 17.10 -13.93
N GLN A 106 -2.46 16.33 -14.85
CA GLN A 106 -2.77 14.92 -14.64
C GLN A 106 -1.49 14.05 -14.66
N ALA A 107 -0.47 14.40 -15.43
CA ALA A 107 0.86 13.78 -15.35
C ALA A 107 1.53 14.05 -13.98
N GLU A 108 1.46 15.28 -13.47
CA GLU A 108 1.91 15.63 -12.12
C GLU A 108 1.14 14.89 -11.03
N ARG A 109 -0.19 14.78 -11.13
CA ARG A 109 -1.01 14.02 -10.17
C ARG A 109 -0.65 12.54 -10.19
N ARG A 110 -0.50 11.93 -11.38
CA ARG A 110 -0.01 10.55 -11.53
C ARG A 110 1.39 10.39 -10.92
N LYS A 111 2.32 11.30 -11.19
CA LYS A 111 3.66 11.29 -10.59
C LYS A 111 3.61 11.37 -9.06
N LYS A 112 2.86 12.33 -8.50
CA LYS A 112 2.70 12.50 -7.04
C LYS A 112 2.07 11.26 -6.38
N ALA A 113 1.13 10.59 -7.05
CA ALA A 113 0.55 9.33 -6.58
C ALA A 113 1.56 8.17 -6.63
N VAL A 114 2.30 8.02 -7.73
CA VAL A 114 3.36 7.00 -7.89
C VAL A 114 4.51 7.21 -6.90
N ASP A 115 4.94 8.45 -6.69
CA ASP A 115 6.03 8.75 -5.76
C ASP A 115 5.59 8.55 -4.28
N LYS A 116 4.31 8.81 -3.95
CA LYS A 116 3.73 8.39 -2.66
C LYS A 116 3.67 6.86 -2.51
N ALA A 117 3.30 6.14 -3.56
CA ALA A 117 3.25 4.67 -3.54
C ALA A 117 4.66 4.07 -3.33
N LYS A 118 5.70 4.59 -4.00
CA LYS A 118 7.10 4.22 -3.75
C LYS A 118 7.51 4.46 -2.29
N GLN A 119 7.15 5.61 -1.71
CA GLN A 119 7.46 5.91 -0.31
C GLN A 119 6.82 4.90 0.66
N LEU A 120 5.57 4.49 0.42
CA LEU A 120 4.91 3.46 1.21
C LEU A 120 5.62 2.11 1.09
N LEU A 121 5.92 1.67 -0.14
CA LEU A 121 6.66 0.42 -0.40
C LEU A 121 8.04 0.42 0.26
N TYR A 122 8.76 1.55 0.25
CA TYR A 122 10.04 1.66 0.97
C TYR A 122 9.85 1.56 2.48
N TYR A 123 8.85 2.22 3.07
CA TYR A 123 8.56 2.13 4.51
C TYR A 123 8.08 0.75 4.97
N GLU A 124 7.44 -0.02 4.08
CA GLU A 124 7.05 -1.42 4.31
C GLU A 124 8.24 -2.39 4.32
N THR A 125 9.37 -2.06 3.69
CA THR A 125 10.57 -2.89 3.79
C THR A 125 11.05 -3.02 5.23
N ASP A 126 11.48 -4.22 5.62
CA ASP A 126 11.91 -4.52 7.00
C ASP A 126 12.98 -3.56 7.54
N ARG A 127 13.79 -2.99 6.66
CA ARG A 127 14.87 -2.09 7.03
C ARG A 127 14.38 -0.71 7.46
N PHE A 128 13.48 -0.09 6.68
CA PHE A 128 12.81 1.13 7.10
C PHE A 128 11.90 0.86 8.31
N ARG A 129 11.18 -0.27 8.31
CA ARG A 129 10.35 -0.71 9.45
C ARG A 129 11.16 -0.83 10.75
N LEU A 130 12.37 -1.39 10.70
CA LEU A 130 13.30 -1.44 11.82
C LEU A 130 13.75 -0.04 12.26
N LEU A 131 14.15 0.82 11.32
CA LEU A 131 14.53 2.22 11.59
C LEU A 131 13.39 3.02 12.24
N HIS A 132 12.15 2.85 11.78
CA HIS A 132 10.96 3.49 12.35
C HIS A 132 10.64 2.94 13.76
N SER A 133 10.82 1.64 14.01
CA SER A 133 10.72 1.10 15.37
C SER A 133 11.80 1.67 16.31
N GLY A 134 13.02 1.87 15.80
CA GLY A 134 14.11 2.58 16.48
C GLY A 134 13.75 4.04 16.78
N LEU A 135 13.16 4.75 15.82
CA LEU A 135 12.69 6.13 15.98
C LEU A 135 11.67 6.24 17.11
N ASN A 136 10.64 5.38 17.12
CA ASN A 136 9.63 5.34 18.18
C ASN A 136 10.25 5.02 19.55
N LEU A 137 11.30 4.19 19.59
CA LEU A 137 12.07 3.96 20.82
C LEU A 137 12.84 5.22 21.27
N THR A 138 13.32 6.08 20.36
CA THR A 138 13.95 7.36 20.75
C THR A 138 12.96 8.34 21.38
N GLU A 139 11.70 8.37 20.91
CA GLU A 139 10.65 9.23 21.47
C GLU A 139 10.23 8.74 22.85
N THR A 140 10.01 7.43 23.01
CA THR A 140 9.64 6.84 24.32
C THR A 140 10.76 6.95 25.34
N LEU A 141 12.04 6.91 24.93
CA LEU A 141 13.17 7.22 25.81
C LEU A 141 13.18 8.70 26.23
N LYS A 142 12.96 9.64 25.31
CA LYS A 142 12.88 11.08 25.64
C LYS A 142 11.73 11.38 26.60
N GLU A 143 10.56 10.79 26.39
CA GLU A 143 9.43 10.85 27.33
C GLU A 143 9.80 10.23 28.70
N ARG A 144 10.44 9.06 28.69
CA ARG A 144 10.89 8.39 29.92
C ARG A 144 11.88 9.23 30.74
N ASP A 145 12.78 9.98 30.08
CA ASP A 145 13.73 10.89 30.71
C ASP A 145 13.03 12.15 31.25
N MET A 146 12.09 12.74 30.52
CA MET A 146 11.25 13.82 31.05
C MET A 146 10.48 13.39 32.31
N GLN A 147 9.93 12.16 32.32
CA GLN A 147 9.30 11.58 33.53
C GLN A 147 10.30 11.38 34.69
N LEU A 148 11.57 11.07 34.42
CA LEU A 148 12.61 11.03 35.47
C LEU A 148 12.88 12.42 36.04
N GLU A 149 12.97 13.46 35.20
CA GLU A 149 13.16 14.84 35.67
C GLU A 149 11.95 15.36 36.45
N PHE A 150 10.72 15.10 35.99
CA PHE A 150 9.52 15.43 36.77
C PHE A 150 9.50 14.70 38.12
N LYS A 151 9.93 13.43 38.18
CA LYS A 151 10.07 12.70 39.46
C LYS A 151 11.17 13.28 40.35
N ARG A 152 12.33 13.66 39.79
CA ARG A 152 13.43 14.32 40.51
C ARG A 152 12.99 15.67 41.08
N LEU A 153 12.31 16.50 40.29
CA LEU A 153 11.75 17.78 40.69
C LEU A 153 10.65 17.64 41.74
N LYS A 154 9.74 16.67 41.59
CA LYS A 154 8.71 16.35 42.60
C LYS A 154 9.35 15.95 43.93
N ASN A 155 10.27 14.99 43.93
CA ASN A 155 10.98 14.55 45.15
C ASN A 155 11.73 15.72 45.82
N LYS A 156 12.42 16.58 45.04
CA LYS A 156 13.10 17.78 45.54
C LYS A 156 12.12 18.80 46.14
N SER A 157 10.94 18.95 45.55
CA SER A 157 9.85 19.79 46.06
C SER A 157 9.27 19.24 47.37
N GLU A 158 9.07 17.92 47.46
CA GLU A 158 8.56 17.24 48.67
C GLU A 158 9.56 17.31 49.83
N VAL A 159 10.86 17.09 49.58
CA VAL A 159 11.93 17.31 50.57
C VAL A 159 11.96 18.77 51.04
N ASN A 160 11.80 19.75 50.13
CA ASN A 160 11.75 21.16 50.50
C ASN A 160 10.47 21.55 51.27
N LYS A 161 9.33 20.92 50.98
CA LYS A 161 8.09 21.05 51.77
C LYS A 161 8.28 20.48 53.18
N GLY A 162 8.88 19.29 53.30
CA GLY A 162 9.22 18.67 54.59
C GLY A 162 10.13 19.57 55.43
N LYS A 163 11.21 20.10 54.83
CA LYS A 163 12.10 21.09 55.50
C LYS A 163 11.33 22.33 55.97
N LYS A 164 10.47 22.93 55.12
CA LYS A 164 9.64 24.08 55.52
C LYS A 164 8.64 23.75 56.64
N TYR A 165 8.08 22.55 56.65
CA TYR A 165 7.16 22.09 57.71
C TYR A 165 7.89 21.93 59.06
N VAL A 166 9.05 21.26 59.08
CA VAL A 166 9.90 21.11 60.26
C VAL A 166 10.36 22.48 60.80
N GLU A 167 10.77 23.39 59.90
CA GLU A 167 11.16 24.76 60.27
C GLU A 167 9.99 25.57 60.87
N THR A 168 8.77 25.41 60.33
CA THR A 168 7.56 26.05 60.87
C THR A 168 7.18 25.45 62.22
N MET A 169 7.26 24.12 62.38
CA MET A 169 7.02 23.42 63.63
C MET A 169 8.01 23.85 64.71
N ARG A 170 9.31 23.92 64.37
CA ARG A 170 10.37 24.41 65.25
C ARG A 170 10.08 25.82 65.76
N LYS A 171 9.75 26.76 64.87
CA LYS A 171 9.37 28.14 65.23
C LYS A 171 8.12 28.21 66.09
N SER A 172 7.16 27.30 65.89
CA SER A 172 5.98 27.20 66.75
C SER A 172 6.32 26.69 68.16
N ILE A 173 7.29 25.78 68.29
CA ILE A 173 7.77 25.26 69.59
C ILE A 173 8.60 26.33 70.31
N GLU A 174 9.55 26.97 69.63
CA GLU A 174 10.35 28.09 70.18
C GLU A 174 9.43 29.25 70.61
N GLY A 175 8.43 29.59 69.81
CA GLY A 175 7.42 30.59 70.14
C GLY A 175 6.42 30.18 71.24
N ALA A 176 6.28 28.89 71.55
CA ALA A 176 5.53 28.40 72.71
C ALA A 176 6.37 28.49 73.98
N ILE A 177 7.61 28.00 73.94
CA ILE A 177 8.59 28.08 75.05
C ILE A 177 8.78 29.54 75.49
N MET A 178 8.97 30.47 74.56
CA MET A 178 9.08 31.91 74.89
C MET A 178 7.81 32.47 75.54
N LYS A 179 6.61 31.98 75.20
CA LYS A 179 5.37 32.41 75.88
C LYS A 179 5.26 31.82 77.28
N GLU A 180 5.68 30.57 77.48
CA GLU A 180 5.70 29.91 78.78
C GLU A 180 6.71 30.56 79.73
N LEU A 181 7.90 30.94 79.24
CA LEU A 181 8.90 31.71 79.99
C LEU A 181 8.34 33.09 80.39
N ASN A 182 7.88 33.89 79.42
CA ASN A 182 7.32 35.22 79.69
C ASN A 182 6.06 35.19 80.58
N GLU A 183 5.38 34.05 80.69
CA GLU A 183 4.24 33.82 81.58
C GLU A 183 4.68 33.33 82.97
N ALA A 184 5.73 32.51 83.06
CA ALA A 184 6.37 32.15 84.32
C ALA A 184 7.00 33.36 85.01
N GLU A 185 7.65 34.24 84.25
CA GLU A 185 8.18 35.54 84.73
C GLU A 185 7.06 36.42 85.30
N ARG A 186 5.99 36.68 84.53
CA ARG A 186 4.85 37.48 85.01
C ARG A 186 4.09 36.85 86.19
N ARG A 187 4.16 35.54 86.38
CA ARG A 187 3.68 34.86 87.61
C ARG A 187 4.64 35.09 88.77
N HIS A 188 5.95 35.02 88.54
CA HIS A 188 6.98 35.29 89.55
C HIS A 188 6.89 36.74 90.05
N GLU A 189 6.77 37.72 89.16
CA GLU A 189 6.54 39.14 89.48
C GLU A 189 5.28 39.33 90.34
N LYS A 190 4.14 38.75 89.93
CA LYS A 190 2.88 38.82 90.70
C LYS A 190 3.00 38.16 92.07
N ASN A 191 3.68 37.02 92.16
CA ASN A 191 3.90 36.34 93.44
C ASN A 191 4.79 37.17 94.38
N LEU A 192 5.80 37.86 93.83
CA LEU A 192 6.67 38.76 94.58
C LEU A 192 5.89 39.99 95.10
N LEU A 193 5.05 40.61 94.27
CA LEU A 193 4.17 41.72 94.67
C LEU A 193 3.17 41.28 95.74
N ASN A 194 2.46 40.17 95.54
CA ASN A 194 1.52 39.62 96.52
C ASN A 194 2.20 39.28 97.86
N ALA A 195 3.45 38.80 97.84
CA ALA A 195 4.23 38.59 99.07
C ALA A 195 4.57 39.91 99.79
N GLN A 196 4.86 40.98 99.05
CA GLN A 196 5.08 42.32 99.61
C GLN A 196 3.78 42.92 100.19
N GLU A 197 2.66 42.77 99.48
CA GLU A 197 1.33 43.19 99.96
C GLU A 197 0.92 42.45 101.22
N LEU A 198 1.11 41.12 101.27
CA LEU A 198 0.83 40.32 102.48
C LEU A 198 1.73 40.74 103.66
N MET A 199 3.01 41.02 103.42
CA MET A 199 3.90 41.59 104.46
C MET A 199 3.45 42.97 104.95
N ALA A 200 2.85 43.79 104.09
CA ALA A 200 2.28 45.09 104.48
C ALA A 200 0.98 44.91 105.30
N GLN A 201 0.08 44.03 104.85
CA GLN A 201 -1.17 43.71 105.55
C GLN A 201 -0.92 43.14 106.96
N ILE A 202 0.08 42.26 107.12
CA ILE A 202 0.46 41.73 108.44
C ILE A 202 0.93 42.86 109.38
N LYS A 203 1.75 43.79 108.89
CA LYS A 203 2.21 44.95 109.68
C LYS A 203 1.07 45.87 110.09
N GLU A 204 0.20 46.25 109.16
CA GLU A 204 -0.98 47.09 109.44
C GLU A 204 -1.92 46.40 110.44
N HIS A 205 -2.18 45.10 110.29
CA HIS A 205 -3.01 44.34 111.23
C HIS A 205 -2.38 44.24 112.63
N ASP A 206 -1.06 44.10 112.75
CA ASP A 206 -0.37 44.12 114.04
C ASP A 206 -0.27 45.54 114.65
N GLU A 207 -0.31 46.60 113.85
CA GLU A 207 -0.54 47.97 114.34
C GLU A 207 -1.99 48.18 114.82
N GLN A 208 -2.98 47.74 114.06
CA GLN A 208 -4.39 47.80 114.46
C GLN A 208 -4.63 47.03 115.77
N LYS A 209 -4.00 45.86 115.97
CA LYS A 209 -4.01 45.15 117.26
C LYS A 209 -3.39 45.93 118.41
N LYS A 210 -2.39 46.78 118.18
CA LYS A 210 -1.83 47.66 119.23
C LYS A 210 -2.82 48.76 119.57
N ARG A 211 -3.30 49.49 118.55
CA ARG A 211 -4.29 50.57 118.70
C ARG A 211 -5.58 50.07 119.37
N HIS A 212 -6.04 48.84 119.06
CA HIS A 212 -7.21 48.24 119.70
C HIS A 212 -6.96 47.82 121.16
N LYS A 213 -5.75 47.35 121.52
CA LYS A 213 -5.39 47.12 122.93
C LYS A 213 -5.33 48.42 123.72
N GLU A 214 -4.80 49.49 123.13
CA GLU A 214 -4.78 50.83 123.71
C GLU A 214 -6.20 51.37 123.93
N GLN A 215 -7.11 51.16 122.97
CA GLN A 215 -8.54 51.46 123.10
C GLN A 215 -9.20 50.64 124.22
N ILE A 216 -9.02 49.32 124.27
CA ILE A 216 -9.58 48.47 125.35
C ILE A 216 -9.11 48.92 126.73
N LEU A 217 -7.86 49.37 126.88
CA LEU A 217 -7.34 49.91 128.13
C LEU A 217 -8.04 51.23 128.51
N ALA A 218 -8.19 52.16 127.56
CA ALA A 218 -8.89 53.43 127.78
C ALA A 218 -10.40 53.24 128.06
N GLU A 219 -11.06 52.34 127.33
CA GLU A 219 -12.44 51.93 127.57
C GLU A 219 -12.58 51.24 128.92
N GLY A 220 -11.64 50.39 129.31
CA GLY A 220 -11.59 49.78 130.65
C GLY A 220 -11.39 50.79 131.78
N GLU A 221 -10.73 51.91 131.55
CA GLU A 221 -10.69 53.05 132.49
C GLU A 221 -11.98 53.87 132.49
N ALA A 222 -12.60 54.07 131.34
CA ALA A 222 -13.90 54.75 131.23
C ALA A 222 -15.01 53.94 131.90
N LEU A 223 -15.10 52.63 131.66
CA LEU A 223 -16.05 51.71 132.29
C LEU A 223 -15.86 51.63 133.80
N ARG A 224 -14.63 51.72 134.32
CA ARG A 224 -14.40 51.81 135.78
C ARG A 224 -14.96 53.10 136.37
N LYS A 225 -14.82 54.24 135.67
CA LYS A 225 -15.43 55.52 136.08
C LYS A 225 -16.96 55.47 136.01
N ILE A 226 -17.51 54.93 134.92
CA ILE A 226 -18.96 54.73 134.74
C ILE A 226 -19.49 53.80 135.84
N ALA A 227 -18.87 52.66 136.12
CA ALA A 227 -19.29 51.75 137.19
C ALA A 227 -19.34 52.43 138.57
N THR A 228 -18.40 53.34 138.87
CA THR A 228 -18.45 54.13 140.12
C THR A 228 -19.59 55.16 140.16
N THR A 229 -20.02 55.70 139.02
CA THR A 229 -21.22 56.58 138.97
C THR A 229 -22.53 55.76 138.95
N ASP A 230 -22.56 54.64 138.22
CA ASP A 230 -23.68 53.69 138.12
C ASP A 230 -24.05 53.10 139.50
N LEU A 231 -23.07 52.89 140.37
CA LEU A 231 -23.29 52.45 141.76
C LEU A 231 -24.00 53.55 142.56
N LEU A 232 -23.46 54.78 142.50
CA LEU A 232 -24.02 55.98 143.13
C LEU A 232 -25.38 56.41 142.54
N GLU A 233 -25.79 55.88 141.38
CA GLU A 233 -27.12 56.08 140.81
C GLU A 233 -28.08 54.93 141.13
N ARG A 234 -27.65 53.66 141.15
CA ARG A 234 -28.47 52.55 141.67
C ARG A 234 -28.85 52.75 143.13
N GLU A 235 -27.91 53.19 143.97
CA GLU A 235 -28.17 53.56 145.36
C GLU A 235 -29.28 54.62 145.51
N LYS A 236 -29.52 55.46 144.48
CA LYS A 236 -30.63 56.44 144.44
C LYS A 236 -31.89 55.89 143.78
N LEU A 237 -31.76 55.03 142.77
CA LEU A 237 -32.88 54.44 142.05
C LEU A 237 -33.61 53.37 142.87
N ASP A 238 -32.91 52.58 143.69
CA ASP A 238 -33.54 51.58 144.56
C ASP A 238 -34.40 52.26 145.65
N GLN A 239 -33.98 53.42 146.15
CA GLN A 239 -34.80 54.28 147.03
C GLN A 239 -36.12 54.69 146.36
N ILE A 240 -36.12 54.93 145.05
CA ILE A 240 -37.33 55.28 144.27
C ILE A 240 -38.15 54.02 143.92
N CYS A 241 -37.50 52.91 143.56
CA CYS A 241 -38.18 51.68 143.13
C CYS A 241 -38.98 51.04 144.28
N HIS A 242 -38.45 51.09 145.51
CA HIS A 242 -39.17 50.69 146.72
C HIS A 242 -40.44 51.51 146.99
N ASP A 243 -40.54 52.76 146.49
CA ASP A 243 -41.75 53.59 146.53
C ASP A 243 -42.69 53.36 145.33
N GLN A 244 -42.21 52.75 144.24
CA GLN A 244 -43.01 52.45 143.02
C GLN A 244 -43.66 51.06 143.04
N MET A 245 -42.95 49.99 143.42
CA MET A 245 -43.55 48.64 143.53
C MET A 245 -44.72 48.62 144.52
N ARG A 246 -44.71 49.52 145.50
CA ARG A 246 -45.80 49.80 146.46
C ARG A 246 -47.11 50.28 145.81
N LYS A 247 -47.11 50.56 144.49
CA LYS A 247 -48.25 51.01 143.69
C LYS A 247 -48.73 49.96 142.67
N LEU A 248 -47.84 49.48 141.78
CA LEU A 248 -48.21 48.67 140.60
C LEU A 248 -48.83 47.30 140.94
N ALA A 249 -48.54 46.73 142.11
CA ALA A 249 -49.13 45.47 142.56
C ALA A 249 -50.67 45.51 142.78
N LYS A 250 -51.32 46.65 142.49
CA LYS A 250 -52.77 46.85 142.58
C LYS A 250 -53.52 46.68 141.24
N GLU A 251 -52.85 46.39 140.12
CA GLU A 251 -53.48 46.50 138.78
C GLU A 251 -53.73 45.18 138.01
N PHE A 252 -52.77 44.25 137.95
CA PHE A 252 -52.62 43.34 136.79
C PHE A 252 -53.55 42.09 136.68
N GLN A 253 -54.72 42.06 137.31
CA GLN A 253 -55.49 40.83 137.57
C GLN A 253 -56.50 40.40 136.45
N ASP A 254 -56.17 40.50 135.15
CA ASP A 254 -57.13 40.38 134.01
C ASP A 254 -56.87 39.28 132.94
N GLN A 255 -57.29 39.45 131.66
CA GLN A 255 -57.83 38.38 130.78
C GLN A 255 -57.21 38.28 129.35
N ILE A 256 -57.41 37.14 128.66
CA ILE A 256 -56.58 36.62 127.53
C ILE A 256 -57.37 35.66 126.55
N ASN A 257 -57.07 35.58 125.21
CA ASN A 257 -57.57 34.56 124.22
C ASN A 257 -56.98 34.54 122.75
N GLY A 258 -57.27 33.52 121.87
CA GLY A 258 -57.24 33.65 120.36
C GLY A 258 -56.79 32.49 119.37
N HIS A 259 -57.25 32.56 118.08
CA HIS A 259 -56.66 32.15 116.75
C HIS A 259 -56.84 30.78 115.97
N ILE A 260 -56.87 30.81 114.59
CA ILE A 260 -57.54 29.86 113.60
C ILE A 260 -57.01 29.86 112.07
N GLN A 261 -57.16 28.73 111.28
CA GLN A 261 -57.31 28.43 109.77
C GLN A 261 -56.25 28.66 108.59
N MET A 262 -56.45 27.99 107.40
CA MET A 262 -55.48 27.68 106.27
C MET A 262 -56.04 27.61 104.77
N LYS A 263 -55.30 27.07 103.74
CA LYS A 263 -55.49 27.15 102.23
C LYS A 263 -55.53 25.80 101.42
N GLU A 264 -56.11 25.77 100.19
CA GLU A 264 -56.27 24.60 99.25
C GLU A 264 -56.05 24.94 97.73
N ILE A 265 -56.33 24.03 96.75
CA ILE A 265 -56.39 24.21 95.24
C ILE A 265 -55.06 24.20 94.42
N GLU A 266 -54.97 23.29 93.42
CA GLU A 266 -54.16 23.32 92.16
C GLU A 266 -54.54 22.15 91.18
N LYS A 267 -54.58 22.33 89.84
CA LYS A 267 -55.13 21.33 88.86
C LYS A 267 -54.94 21.68 87.34
N LEU A 268 -55.02 20.66 86.45
CA LEU A 268 -55.43 20.68 85.01
C LEU A 268 -54.63 21.52 83.96
N CYS A 269 -53.77 20.92 83.10
CA CYS A 269 -53.18 21.62 81.92
C CYS A 269 -52.71 20.81 80.67
N ASP A 270 -52.34 19.53 80.73
CA ASP A 270 -51.33 18.98 79.78
C ASP A 270 -51.79 18.28 78.47
N GLU A 271 -53.07 18.25 78.11
CA GLU A 271 -53.59 17.26 77.12
C GLU A 271 -53.59 17.66 75.61
N GLU A 272 -53.24 18.90 75.22
CA GLU A 272 -53.51 19.43 73.87
C GLU A 272 -52.43 19.19 72.77
N ILE A 273 -51.39 18.39 73.02
CA ILE A 273 -50.13 18.45 72.22
C ILE A 273 -50.05 17.48 71.02
N GLU A 274 -50.85 16.41 70.93
CA GLU A 274 -50.53 15.25 70.05
C GLU A 274 -50.72 15.44 68.52
N GLU A 275 -51.59 16.32 68.02
CA GLU A 275 -52.03 16.27 66.60
C GLU A 275 -50.96 16.69 65.56
N GLN A 276 -49.93 17.48 65.92
CA GLN A 276 -49.03 18.09 64.92
C GLN A 276 -48.09 17.10 64.20
N CYS A 277 -47.89 15.88 64.71
CA CYS A 277 -46.83 14.99 64.23
C CYS A 277 -47.10 14.32 62.87
N ARG A 278 -48.35 14.30 62.36
CA ARG A 278 -48.70 13.54 61.14
C ARG A 278 -48.13 14.14 59.84
N LEU A 279 -47.90 15.44 59.77
CA LEU A 279 -47.47 16.14 58.54
C LEU A 279 -46.06 15.75 58.06
N PHE A 280 -45.16 15.33 58.96
CA PHE A 280 -43.77 15.00 58.62
C PHE A 280 -43.60 13.72 57.79
N ALA A 281 -44.60 12.84 57.74
CA ALA A 281 -44.49 11.54 57.07
C ALA A 281 -44.30 11.64 55.54
N ALA A 282 -44.99 12.59 54.90
CA ALA A 282 -45.02 12.70 53.44
C ALA A 282 -43.65 13.09 52.82
N ALA A 283 -42.88 13.93 53.51
CA ALA A 283 -41.58 14.41 53.01
C ALA A 283 -40.56 13.27 52.82
N LYS A 284 -40.59 12.26 53.71
CA LYS A 284 -39.63 11.15 53.73
C LYS A 284 -39.72 10.25 52.50
N ILE A 285 -40.92 10.10 51.93
CA ILE A 285 -41.20 9.26 50.74
C ILE A 285 -40.45 9.77 49.50
N LYS A 286 -40.27 11.09 49.37
CA LYS A 286 -39.55 11.73 48.26
C LYS A 286 -38.06 11.36 48.23
N MET A 287 -37.48 11.10 49.41
CA MET A 287 -36.09 10.66 49.57
C MET A 287 -35.88 9.22 49.06
N THR A 288 -36.84 8.33 49.34
CA THR A 288 -36.75 6.89 49.00
C THR A 288 -36.67 6.65 47.49
N LYS A 289 -37.38 7.46 46.70
CA LYS A 289 -37.48 7.28 45.24
C LYS A 289 -36.15 7.53 44.50
N MET A 290 -35.26 8.35 45.06
CA MET A 290 -33.90 8.59 44.53
C MET A 290 -32.95 7.41 44.79
N ARG A 291 -33.25 6.54 45.77
CA ARG A 291 -32.40 5.38 46.11
C ARG A 291 -32.51 4.28 45.04
N ILE A 292 -33.74 3.98 44.64
CA ILE A 292 -34.12 2.90 43.71
C ILE A 292 -33.45 3.07 42.33
N MET A 293 -33.22 4.31 41.87
CA MET A 293 -32.54 4.55 40.59
C MET A 293 -31.09 4.02 40.60
N LYS A 294 -30.34 4.20 41.69
CA LYS A 294 -28.95 3.74 41.77
C LYS A 294 -28.80 2.22 41.86
N GLU A 295 -29.79 1.52 42.41
CA GLU A 295 -29.81 0.05 42.43
C GLU A 295 -30.04 -0.54 41.04
N ARG A 296 -30.68 0.19 40.12
CA ARG A 296 -30.95 -0.26 38.76
C ARG A 296 -29.68 -0.27 37.89
N ASP A 297 -28.83 0.74 38.02
CA ASP A 297 -27.53 0.81 37.34
C ASP A 297 -26.59 -0.33 37.79
N MET A 298 -26.63 -0.69 39.09
CA MET A 298 -25.88 -1.83 39.64
C MET A 298 -26.36 -3.18 39.11
N PHE A 299 -27.63 -3.30 38.72
CA PHE A 299 -28.18 -4.55 38.18
C PHE A 299 -27.74 -4.79 36.73
N GLN A 300 -27.76 -3.74 35.90
CA GLN A 300 -27.34 -3.82 34.48
C GLN A 300 -25.88 -4.29 34.33
N GLN A 301 -25.00 -3.94 35.28
CA GLN A 301 -23.60 -4.38 35.27
C GLN A 301 -23.46 -5.90 35.45
N LYS A 302 -24.41 -6.58 36.11
CA LYS A 302 -24.39 -8.05 36.29
C LYS A 302 -24.96 -8.82 35.11
N GLU A 303 -25.95 -8.28 34.40
CA GLU A 303 -26.45 -8.89 33.16
C GLU A 303 -25.37 -8.91 32.07
N ALA A 304 -24.50 -7.90 32.03
CA ALA A 304 -23.33 -7.85 31.13
C ALA A 304 -22.25 -8.92 31.43
N GLU A 305 -22.23 -9.53 32.62
CA GLU A 305 -21.37 -10.68 32.92
C GLU A 305 -22.00 -12.01 32.50
N LEU A 306 -23.33 -12.14 32.63
CA LEU A 306 -24.09 -13.30 32.16
C LEU A 306 -24.05 -13.43 30.63
N GLN A 307 -24.11 -12.30 29.89
CA GLN A 307 -24.04 -12.29 28.43
C GLN A 307 -22.75 -12.92 27.88
N LYS A 308 -21.60 -12.71 28.53
CA LYS A 308 -20.31 -13.31 28.13
C LYS A 308 -20.28 -14.84 28.21
N ILE A 309 -21.12 -15.44 29.06
CA ILE A 309 -21.28 -16.90 29.15
C ILE A 309 -22.23 -17.41 28.05
N GLN A 310 -23.23 -16.61 27.69
CA GLN A 310 -24.15 -16.90 26.58
C GLN A 310 -23.46 -16.80 25.21
N GLU A 311 -22.50 -15.89 25.04
CA GLU A 311 -21.71 -15.72 23.81
C GLU A 311 -20.88 -16.98 23.49
N TYR A 312 -20.30 -17.64 24.50
CA TYR A 312 -19.55 -18.91 24.35
C TYR A 312 -20.40 -20.06 23.77
N LEU A 313 -21.71 -20.10 24.07
CA LEU A 313 -22.65 -21.06 23.46
C LEU A 313 -22.97 -20.70 21.99
N SER A 314 -22.84 -19.43 21.59
CA SER A 314 -23.14 -18.99 20.23
C SER A 314 -22.01 -19.34 19.24
N GLU A 315 -20.76 -19.40 19.68
CA GLU A 315 -19.63 -19.74 18.82
C GLU A 315 -19.67 -21.21 18.37
N GLN A 316 -20.11 -22.13 19.24
CA GLN A 316 -20.33 -23.54 18.87
C GLN A 316 -21.49 -23.74 17.86
N LEU A 317 -22.41 -22.77 17.73
CA LEU A 317 -23.48 -22.80 16.73
C LEU A 317 -23.07 -22.23 15.37
N LYS A 318 -21.89 -21.60 15.23
CA LYS A 318 -21.33 -21.23 13.90
C LYS A 318 -20.74 -22.40 13.11
N ASN A 319 -20.88 -23.63 13.63
CA ASN A 319 -20.92 -24.87 12.85
C ASN A 319 -22.06 -24.90 11.78
N ALA A 320 -22.86 -23.84 11.65
CA ALA A 320 -23.94 -23.72 10.66
C ALA A 320 -23.57 -22.97 9.36
N HIS A 321 -22.29 -22.70 9.04
CA HIS A 321 -21.93 -21.95 7.81
C HIS A 321 -20.92 -22.59 6.84
N THR A 322 -20.29 -23.73 7.16
CA THR A 322 -19.57 -24.55 6.14
C THR A 322 -20.52 -25.43 5.31
N ASN A 323 -21.80 -25.08 5.29
CA ASN A 323 -22.85 -25.64 4.42
C ASN A 323 -22.68 -25.19 2.93
N GLU A 324 -21.44 -24.94 2.51
CA GLU A 324 -21.05 -24.52 1.16
C GLU A 324 -20.41 -25.65 0.33
N GLU A 325 -20.01 -26.78 0.93
CA GLU A 325 -19.59 -27.97 0.16
C GLU A 325 -20.73 -28.57 -0.68
N VAL A 326 -21.99 -28.34 -0.29
CA VAL A 326 -23.18 -28.69 -1.08
C VAL A 326 -23.16 -28.04 -2.48
N ARG A 327 -22.40 -26.96 -2.66
CA ARG A 327 -22.20 -26.27 -3.95
C ARG A 327 -21.19 -26.96 -4.87
N LEU A 328 -20.34 -27.86 -4.37
CA LEU A 328 -19.36 -28.61 -5.21
C LEU A 328 -20.03 -29.77 -5.96
N ASN A 329 -21.05 -30.41 -5.37
CA ASN A 329 -21.64 -31.66 -5.86
C ASN A 329 -22.56 -31.56 -7.10
N ARG A 330 -22.64 -30.39 -7.78
CA ARG A 330 -23.42 -30.25 -9.03
C ARG A 330 -22.56 -30.10 -10.28
N ALA A 331 -21.27 -29.78 -10.16
CA ALA A 331 -20.38 -29.62 -11.31
C ALA A 331 -19.76 -30.95 -11.81
N THR A 332 -19.89 -32.03 -11.05
CA THR A 332 -19.26 -33.33 -11.31
C THR A 332 -20.12 -34.27 -12.15
N THR A 333 -21.45 -34.14 -12.12
CA THR A 333 -22.39 -35.11 -12.73
C THR A 333 -22.61 -34.90 -14.23
N GLU A 334 -22.59 -33.65 -14.73
CA GLU A 334 -22.93 -33.34 -16.13
C GLU A 334 -21.82 -33.66 -17.15
N LYS A 335 -20.66 -34.15 -16.71
CA LYS A 335 -19.49 -34.41 -17.58
C LYS A 335 -19.41 -35.85 -18.09
N GLU A 336 -20.06 -36.80 -17.43
CA GLU A 336 -19.95 -38.24 -17.73
C GLU A 336 -20.91 -38.69 -18.86
N GLU A 337 -22.11 -38.11 -18.94
CA GLU A 337 -23.17 -38.54 -19.87
C GLU A 337 -22.83 -38.30 -21.36
N LYS A 338 -21.75 -37.59 -21.68
CA LYS A 338 -21.27 -37.38 -23.07
C LYS A 338 -20.39 -38.51 -23.63
N TYR A 339 -20.14 -39.60 -22.90
CA TYR A 339 -19.10 -40.57 -23.26
C TYR A 339 -19.54 -41.82 -24.11
N GLN A 340 -20.83 -42.09 -24.43
CA GLN A 340 -21.30 -43.48 -24.74
C GLN A 340 -21.92 -43.91 -26.17
N GLN A 341 -21.48 -43.60 -27.45
CA GLN A 341 -22.34 -43.85 -28.74
C GLN A 341 -21.82 -44.32 -30.34
N ASP A 342 -21.28 -45.55 -30.98
CA ASP A 342 -21.26 -46.24 -32.55
C ASP A 342 -20.22 -47.42 -33.35
N THR A 343 -20.39 -48.15 -34.63
CA THR A 343 -19.48 -48.81 -35.88
C THR A 343 -19.55 -50.29 -36.80
N LYS A 344 -19.06 -50.63 -38.17
CA LYS A 344 -19.09 -51.98 -39.19
C LYS A 344 -18.25 -52.37 -40.68
N LYS A 345 -18.22 -53.62 -41.48
CA LYS A 345 -18.04 -54.24 -43.07
C LYS A 345 -16.86 -55.10 -44.04
N LYS A 346 -17.02 -56.09 -45.16
CA LYS A 346 -16.02 -56.85 -46.29
C LYS A 346 -16.32 -58.10 -47.50
N TYR A 347 -15.62 -58.52 -48.75
CA TYR A 347 -15.61 -59.88 -49.76
C TYR A 347 -14.80 -60.20 -51.29
N ASP A 348 -14.61 -61.44 -52.10
CA ASP A 348 -14.00 -61.84 -53.62
C ASP A 348 -13.85 -63.39 -54.47
N LYS A 349 -13.36 -63.75 -55.83
CA LYS A 349 -13.04 -65.16 -56.71
C LYS A 349 -12.58 -65.47 -58.38
N GLN A 350 -12.37 -66.72 -59.14
CA GLN A 350 -12.00 -67.14 -60.73
C GLN A 350 -11.39 -68.62 -61.48
N LEU A 351 -11.18 -69.02 -62.89
CA LEU A 351 -10.58 -70.37 -63.70
C LEU A 351 -10.34 -70.78 -65.41
N LYS A 352 -9.33 -71.64 -66.09
CA LYS A 352 -9.17 -72.58 -67.48
C LYS A 352 -8.18 -72.55 -68.93
N ILE A 353 -7.92 -73.57 -69.96
CA ILE A 353 -6.82 -73.85 -71.21
C ILE A 353 -6.97 -74.69 -72.72
N ILE A 354 -6.05 -74.80 -73.88
CA ILE A 354 -5.76 -75.85 -75.16
C ILE A 354 -4.95 -75.56 -76.68
N GLN A 355 -4.32 -76.46 -77.68
CA GLN A 355 -3.79 -76.34 -79.26
C GLN A 355 -2.82 -77.40 -80.28
N GLU A 356 -2.74 -77.46 -81.75
CA GLU A 356 -1.75 -77.81 -83.06
C GLU A 356 -1.44 -79.11 -84.19
N VAL A 357 -0.63 -79.12 -85.41
CA VAL A 357 -0.48 -80.09 -86.76
C VAL A 357 0.84 -80.61 -87.78
N LYS A 358 1.06 -80.53 -89.23
CA LYS A 358 1.62 -81.56 -90.40
C LYS A 358 2.98 -81.78 -91.47
N GLU A 359 3.23 -81.49 -92.87
CA GLU A 359 4.52 -81.58 -93.81
C GLU A 359 5.63 -80.58 -93.35
N TYR A 360 5.24 -79.77 -92.36
CA TYR A 360 5.69 -79.77 -90.94
C TYR A 360 6.59 -81.00 -90.57
N ARG A 361 7.61 -81.29 -91.42
CA ARG A 361 8.67 -82.28 -91.25
C ARG A 361 9.98 -81.80 -91.88
N VAL A 362 10.02 -81.47 -93.19
CA VAL A 362 11.07 -80.55 -93.72
C VAL A 362 10.68 -79.13 -93.34
N ASN A 363 9.42 -78.73 -93.55
CA ASN A 363 8.85 -77.49 -93.02
C ASN A 363 8.71 -77.46 -91.49
N GLU A 364 9.13 -78.49 -90.75
CA GLU A 364 9.30 -78.50 -89.27
C GLU A 364 10.74 -78.77 -88.84
N ILE A 365 11.65 -79.15 -89.75
CA ILE A 365 13.09 -78.92 -89.56
C ILE A 365 13.41 -77.46 -89.90
N GLU A 366 12.68 -76.84 -90.82
CA GLU A 366 12.72 -75.40 -91.09
C GLU A 366 11.83 -74.59 -90.16
N ARG A 367 10.62 -75.05 -89.76
CA ARG A 367 9.95 -74.42 -88.61
C ARG A 367 10.59 -74.77 -87.28
N ARG A 368 11.37 -75.85 -87.11
CA ARG A 368 12.29 -75.95 -85.96
C ARG A 368 13.54 -75.11 -86.16
N ARG A 369 14.12 -74.92 -87.34
CA ARG A 369 15.27 -74.02 -87.47
C ARG A 369 14.84 -72.58 -87.25
N LYS A 370 13.75 -72.14 -87.88
CA LYS A 370 13.11 -70.85 -87.62
C LYS A 370 12.63 -70.79 -86.17
N ARG A 371 11.81 -71.69 -85.64
CA ARG A 371 11.47 -71.67 -84.20
C ARG A 371 12.68 -71.79 -83.29
N LEU A 372 13.79 -72.45 -83.61
CA LEU A 372 14.99 -72.50 -82.76
C LEU A 372 15.84 -71.23 -82.91
N GLU A 373 15.84 -70.55 -84.05
CA GLU A 373 16.46 -69.23 -84.20
C GLU A 373 15.56 -68.14 -83.57
N ASP A 374 14.25 -68.23 -83.73
CA ASP A 374 13.23 -67.40 -83.07
C ASP A 374 13.21 -67.68 -81.56
N GLU A 375 13.32 -68.94 -81.11
CA GLU A 375 13.45 -69.35 -79.69
C GLU A 375 14.80 -68.88 -79.16
N LYS A 376 15.93 -69.03 -79.86
CA LYS A 376 17.20 -68.39 -79.47
C LYS A 376 17.08 -66.88 -79.43
N GLN A 377 16.37 -66.22 -80.36
CA GLN A 377 16.20 -64.76 -80.37
C GLN A 377 15.23 -64.32 -79.26
N ILE A 378 14.21 -65.12 -78.93
CA ILE A 378 13.32 -64.93 -77.79
C ILE A 378 14.08 -65.15 -76.49
N GLU A 379 14.87 -66.21 -76.36
CA GLU A 379 15.76 -66.51 -75.24
C GLU A 379 16.82 -65.41 -75.07
N LEU A 380 17.48 -64.97 -76.14
CA LEU A 380 18.42 -63.84 -76.11
C LEU A 380 17.71 -62.53 -75.75
N CYS A 381 16.48 -62.31 -76.23
CA CYS A 381 15.67 -61.16 -75.84
C CYS A 381 15.15 -61.28 -74.40
N GLU A 382 14.88 -62.49 -73.89
CA GLU A 382 14.49 -62.75 -72.51
C GLU A 382 15.67 -62.63 -71.56
N ILE A 383 16.85 -63.11 -71.94
CA ILE A 383 18.11 -62.93 -71.21
C ILE A 383 18.44 -61.44 -71.19
N ARG A 384 18.33 -60.72 -72.32
CA ARG A 384 18.46 -59.25 -72.35
C ARG A 384 17.42 -58.56 -71.45
N LYS A 385 16.16 -59.01 -71.43
CA LYS A 385 15.12 -58.48 -70.53
C LYS A 385 15.38 -58.80 -69.06
N LYS A 386 15.88 -60.00 -68.74
CA LYS A 386 16.26 -60.43 -67.38
C LYS A 386 17.44 -59.61 -66.88
N ILE A 387 18.51 -59.53 -67.66
CA ILE A 387 19.68 -58.67 -67.37
C ILE A 387 19.26 -57.20 -67.22
N ALA A 388 18.41 -56.66 -68.10
CA ALA A 388 17.92 -55.29 -67.97
C ALA A 388 17.05 -55.07 -66.72
N ALA A 389 16.24 -56.06 -66.32
CA ALA A 389 15.43 -56.01 -65.10
C ALA A 389 16.29 -56.16 -63.84
N GLU A 390 17.28 -57.06 -63.84
CA GLU A 390 18.27 -57.24 -62.76
C GLU A 390 19.11 -55.97 -62.59
N LEU A 391 19.62 -55.39 -63.68
CA LEU A 391 20.31 -54.09 -63.65
C LEU A 391 19.40 -53.00 -63.06
N ALA A 392 18.18 -52.82 -63.58
CA ALA A 392 17.22 -51.83 -63.06
C ALA A 392 16.86 -52.06 -61.58
N LEU A 393 16.79 -53.31 -61.11
CA LEU A 393 16.60 -53.64 -59.70
C LEU A 393 17.83 -53.27 -58.86
N THR A 394 19.05 -53.58 -59.32
CA THR A 394 20.28 -53.19 -58.60
C THR A 394 20.49 -51.67 -58.58
N GLU A 395 20.18 -50.97 -59.66
CA GLU A 395 20.16 -49.50 -59.73
C GLU A 395 19.15 -48.92 -58.74
N TYR A 396 17.93 -49.46 -58.69
CA TYR A 396 16.89 -49.05 -57.75
C TYR A 396 17.26 -49.33 -56.29
N GLU A 397 17.84 -50.50 -55.99
CA GLU A 397 18.36 -50.82 -54.66
C GLU A 397 19.50 -49.88 -54.25
N ASN A 398 20.43 -49.57 -55.17
CA ASN A 398 21.55 -48.68 -54.89
C ASN A 398 21.06 -47.22 -54.72
N ALA A 399 20.03 -46.80 -55.46
CA ALA A 399 19.33 -45.54 -55.26
C ALA A 399 18.60 -45.49 -53.89
N LEU A 400 18.05 -46.60 -53.41
CA LEU A 400 17.46 -46.69 -52.06
C LEU A 400 18.53 -46.70 -50.95
N LYS A 401 19.64 -47.41 -51.14
CA LYS A 401 20.76 -47.48 -50.19
C LYS A 401 21.42 -46.10 -50.04
N THR A 402 21.66 -45.40 -51.14
CA THR A 402 22.22 -44.03 -51.14
C THR A 402 21.26 -43.02 -50.51
N LYS A 403 19.95 -43.06 -50.82
CA LYS A 403 18.93 -42.23 -50.14
C LYS A 403 18.93 -42.43 -48.63
N LYS A 404 18.84 -43.69 -48.15
CA LYS A 404 18.86 -44.02 -46.71
C LYS A 404 20.16 -43.58 -46.01
N LEU A 405 21.29 -43.64 -46.72
CA LEU A 405 22.58 -43.17 -46.21
C LEU A 405 22.60 -41.64 -46.09
N GLU A 406 22.03 -40.92 -47.05
CA GLU A 406 21.94 -39.46 -47.03
C GLU A 406 20.93 -38.95 -46.00
N GLU A 407 19.77 -39.60 -45.87
CA GLU A 407 18.79 -39.38 -44.79
C GLU A 407 19.45 -39.50 -43.40
N ARG A 408 20.30 -40.52 -43.21
CA ARG A 408 21.06 -40.70 -41.97
C ARG A 408 22.10 -39.61 -41.73
N LYS A 409 22.81 -39.14 -42.76
CA LYS A 409 23.72 -37.98 -42.63
C LYS A 409 22.96 -36.72 -42.23
N GLN A 410 21.83 -36.44 -42.89
CA GLN A 410 21.01 -35.25 -42.62
C GLN A 410 20.48 -35.27 -41.19
N LEU A 411 19.97 -36.41 -40.71
CA LEU A 411 19.56 -36.57 -39.31
C LEU A 411 20.73 -36.39 -38.33
N SER A 412 21.91 -36.96 -38.64
CA SER A 412 23.11 -36.78 -37.81
C SER A 412 23.59 -35.32 -37.76
N GLN A 413 23.44 -34.56 -38.86
CA GLN A 413 23.77 -33.13 -38.92
C GLN A 413 22.75 -32.30 -38.12
N GLN A 414 21.46 -32.62 -38.20
CA GLN A 414 20.40 -31.99 -37.42
C GLN A 414 20.61 -32.20 -35.91
N LEU A 415 20.87 -33.43 -35.48
CA LEU A 415 21.15 -33.73 -34.06
C LEU A 415 22.41 -33.02 -33.55
N LEU A 416 23.46 -32.91 -34.37
CA LEU A 416 24.64 -32.13 -34.04
C LEU A 416 24.32 -30.63 -33.90
N GLN A 417 23.57 -30.05 -34.86
CA GLN A 417 23.13 -28.65 -34.80
C GLN A 417 22.28 -28.38 -33.56
N GLU A 418 21.30 -29.24 -33.24
CA GLU A 418 20.53 -29.14 -31.99
C GLU A 418 21.41 -29.18 -30.74
N SER A 419 22.42 -30.05 -30.70
CA SER A 419 23.32 -30.16 -29.54
C SER A 419 24.18 -28.90 -29.34
N VAL A 420 24.61 -28.26 -30.45
CA VAL A 420 25.33 -26.98 -30.42
C VAL A 420 24.41 -25.87 -29.93
N VAL A 421 23.21 -25.73 -30.51
CA VAL A 421 22.21 -24.73 -30.12
C VAL A 421 21.84 -24.86 -28.64
N LYS A 422 21.60 -26.07 -28.13
CA LYS A 422 21.33 -26.32 -26.71
C LYS A 422 22.52 -25.91 -25.81
N ARG A 423 23.76 -26.16 -26.23
CA ARG A 423 24.98 -25.76 -25.48
C ARG A 423 25.29 -24.26 -25.59
N GLU A 424 24.75 -23.56 -26.58
CA GLU A 424 24.81 -22.11 -26.69
C GLU A 424 23.72 -21.47 -25.82
N GLN A 425 22.47 -21.94 -25.90
CA GLN A 425 21.35 -21.53 -25.05
C GLN A 425 21.70 -21.63 -23.56
N ALA A 426 22.23 -22.78 -23.10
CA ALA A 426 22.63 -22.94 -21.69
C ALA A 426 23.74 -21.96 -21.24
N LYS A 427 24.59 -21.48 -22.17
CA LYS A 427 25.59 -20.43 -21.87
C LYS A 427 24.95 -19.04 -21.84
N GLU A 428 23.92 -18.79 -22.65
CA GLU A 428 23.18 -17.52 -22.65
C GLU A 428 22.28 -17.40 -21.43
N GLU A 429 21.58 -18.47 -21.04
CA GLU A 429 20.81 -18.56 -19.80
C GLU A 429 21.71 -18.28 -18.57
N ARG A 430 22.88 -18.93 -18.47
CA ARG A 430 23.82 -18.69 -17.36
C ARG A 430 24.41 -17.28 -17.37
N LYS A 431 24.61 -16.65 -18.53
CA LYS A 431 24.98 -15.22 -18.62
C LYS A 431 23.83 -14.33 -18.14
N ALA A 432 22.61 -14.60 -18.57
CA ALA A 432 21.42 -13.84 -18.19
C ALA A 432 21.11 -13.96 -16.69
N GLU A 433 21.33 -15.12 -16.08
CA GLU A 433 21.26 -15.31 -14.62
C GLU A 433 22.31 -14.46 -13.89
N ILE A 434 23.58 -14.53 -14.30
CA ILE A 434 24.67 -13.73 -13.72
C ILE A 434 24.36 -12.23 -13.86
N GLU A 435 23.85 -11.78 -15.01
CA GLU A 435 23.45 -10.39 -15.22
C GLU A 435 22.23 -10.01 -14.38
N ALA A 436 21.21 -10.86 -14.28
CA ALA A 436 20.03 -10.60 -13.43
C ALA A 436 20.41 -10.48 -11.95
N ILE A 437 21.31 -11.34 -11.47
CA ILE A 437 21.86 -11.28 -10.11
C ILE A 437 22.71 -10.00 -9.94
N ALA A 438 23.56 -9.65 -10.92
CA ALA A 438 24.33 -8.41 -10.89
C ALA A 438 23.42 -7.15 -10.87
N ASN A 439 22.34 -7.14 -11.65
CA ASN A 439 21.38 -6.04 -11.72
C ASN A 439 20.51 -5.95 -10.44
N ARG A 440 20.11 -7.09 -9.86
CA ARG A 440 19.50 -7.14 -8.51
C ARG A 440 20.45 -6.60 -7.43
N ASN A 441 21.71 -7.00 -7.48
CA ASN A 441 22.74 -6.54 -6.54
C ASN A 441 23.02 -5.02 -6.69
N LYS A 442 22.99 -4.46 -7.91
CA LYS A 442 23.02 -2.99 -8.14
C LYS A 442 21.80 -2.29 -7.54
N LEU A 443 20.60 -2.84 -7.71
CA LEU A 443 19.37 -2.27 -7.15
C LEU A 443 19.43 -2.22 -5.61
N ILE A 444 19.85 -3.32 -4.97
CA ILE A 444 20.07 -3.38 -3.51
C ILE A 444 21.08 -2.34 -3.05
N GLN A 445 22.14 -2.07 -3.82
CA GLN A 445 23.12 -1.01 -3.50
C GLN A 445 22.54 0.41 -3.62
N LEU A 446 21.64 0.67 -4.57
CA LEU A 446 20.96 1.97 -4.70
C LEU A 446 19.95 2.17 -3.55
N GLU A 447 19.22 1.12 -3.16
CA GLU A 447 18.31 1.13 -2.02
C GLU A 447 19.07 1.27 -0.68
N GLU A 448 20.25 0.64 -0.55
CA GLU A 448 21.19 0.83 0.56
C GLU A 448 21.60 2.31 0.67
N ILE A 449 22.06 2.93 -0.42
CA ILE A 449 22.47 4.35 -0.43
C ILE A 449 21.30 5.27 -0.05
N PHE A 450 20.11 5.05 -0.61
CA PHE A 450 18.91 5.84 -0.28
C PHE A 450 18.49 5.68 1.19
N PHE A 451 18.54 4.45 1.71
CA PHE A 451 18.28 4.18 3.13
C PHE A 451 19.33 4.85 4.03
N GLN A 452 20.62 4.82 3.70
CA GLN A 452 21.65 5.45 4.53
C GLN A 452 21.56 6.98 4.53
N ASP A 453 21.24 7.59 3.39
CA ASP A 453 20.95 9.03 3.33
C ASP A 453 19.75 9.37 4.23
N TYR A 454 18.62 8.67 4.08
CA TYR A 454 17.44 8.85 4.92
C TYR A 454 17.74 8.63 6.42
N ALA A 455 18.41 7.52 6.77
CA ALA A 455 18.79 7.18 8.13
C ALA A 455 19.71 8.23 8.73
N SER A 456 20.71 8.73 7.98
CA SER A 456 21.60 9.79 8.43
C SER A 456 20.85 11.09 8.72
N ARG A 457 19.87 11.47 7.88
CA ARG A 457 19.01 12.64 8.11
C ARG A 457 18.16 12.48 9.36
N VAL A 458 17.55 11.31 9.58
CA VAL A 458 16.75 11.00 10.77
C VAL A 458 17.62 10.98 12.03
N ILE A 459 18.81 10.37 11.97
CA ILE A 459 19.82 10.34 13.04
C ILE A 459 20.26 11.77 13.40
N ASN A 460 20.64 12.58 12.42
CA ASN A 460 21.11 13.96 12.64
C ASN A 460 19.99 14.86 13.18
N HIS A 461 18.76 14.73 12.67
CA HIS A 461 17.58 15.40 13.20
C HIS A 461 17.31 15.00 14.67
N CYS A 462 17.46 13.72 15.02
CA CYS A 462 17.28 13.26 16.40
C CYS A 462 18.42 13.73 17.33
N LYS A 463 19.67 13.77 16.86
CA LYS A 463 20.82 14.33 17.59
C LYS A 463 20.61 15.81 17.88
N ALA A 464 20.22 16.61 16.88
CA ALA A 464 19.90 18.02 17.05
C ALA A 464 18.76 18.28 18.04
N ASN A 465 17.75 17.40 18.08
CA ASN A 465 16.63 17.46 19.03
C ASN A 465 16.92 16.86 20.42
N GLY A 466 18.19 16.54 20.72
CA GLY A 466 18.62 16.02 22.03
C GLY A 466 18.02 14.67 22.40
N ARG A 467 17.75 13.79 21.42
CA ARG A 467 17.22 12.43 21.64
C ARG A 467 18.35 11.42 21.82
N ASN A 468 18.07 10.31 22.50
CA ASN A 468 18.96 9.15 22.45
C ASN A 468 18.88 8.48 21.07
N VAL A 469 20.00 8.46 20.34
CA VAL A 469 20.05 8.02 18.93
C VAL A 469 20.64 6.61 18.77
N TYR A 470 21.07 5.96 19.85
CA TYR A 470 21.58 4.57 19.83
C TYR A 470 20.61 3.55 19.18
N PRO A 471 19.27 3.61 19.39
CA PRO A 471 18.32 2.75 18.67
C PRO A 471 18.35 2.92 17.14
N LEU A 472 18.53 4.16 16.67
CA LEU A 472 18.59 4.48 15.24
C LEU A 472 19.94 4.07 14.63
N GLU A 473 21.05 4.29 15.34
CA GLU A 473 22.38 3.85 14.90
C GLU A 473 22.47 2.33 14.81
N LYS A 474 21.88 1.60 15.78
CA LYS A 474 21.77 0.13 15.71
C LYS A 474 20.89 -0.34 14.55
N ALA A 475 19.78 0.34 14.26
CA ALA A 475 18.89 0.01 13.14
C ALA A 475 19.49 0.35 11.76
N ALA A 476 20.30 1.41 11.66
CA ALA A 476 20.96 1.82 10.43
C ALA A 476 22.17 0.93 10.06
N HIS A 477 22.72 0.19 11.02
CA HIS A 477 23.97 -0.54 10.85
C HIS A 477 23.87 -1.69 9.81
N THR A 478 24.72 -1.62 8.79
CA THR A 478 24.89 -2.62 7.73
C THR A 478 25.41 -3.95 8.26
N GLY A 479 24.51 -4.83 8.71
CA GLY A 479 24.84 -6.23 9.05
C GLY A 479 23.81 -7.00 9.88
N SER A 480 22.87 -6.33 10.58
CA SER A 480 22.08 -6.97 11.65
C SER A 480 20.89 -7.85 11.20
N MET A 481 20.68 -8.13 9.91
CA MET A 481 19.43 -8.73 9.39
C MET A 481 19.57 -10.09 8.68
N THR A 482 20.76 -10.65 8.56
CA THR A 482 20.94 -12.06 8.15
C THR A 482 21.52 -12.87 9.31
N GLY A 483 20.71 -13.75 9.91
CA GLY A 483 21.11 -14.64 11.00
C GLY A 483 22.13 -15.72 10.61
N LEU A 484 22.56 -15.76 9.35
CA LEU A 484 23.64 -16.60 8.85
C LEU A 484 24.87 -15.72 8.57
N GLY A 485 25.94 -15.93 9.35
CA GLY A 485 27.33 -15.65 8.98
C GLY A 485 27.72 -14.21 8.67
N THR A 486 28.19 -13.48 9.69
CA THR A 486 29.32 -12.53 9.60
C THR A 486 29.44 -11.71 8.31
N GLY A 487 28.47 -10.85 8.03
CA GLY A 487 28.66 -9.76 7.08
C GLY A 487 29.74 -8.80 7.60
N LEU A 488 30.83 -8.62 6.86
CA LEU A 488 31.82 -7.57 7.15
C LEU A 488 31.14 -6.18 7.10
N PRO A 489 31.46 -5.28 8.05
CA PRO A 489 30.75 -4.01 8.16
C PRO A 489 30.87 -3.18 6.87
N GLY A 490 29.74 -2.59 6.45
CA GLY A 490 29.66 -1.74 5.26
C GLY A 490 29.32 -2.45 3.95
N LYS A 491 28.98 -3.76 3.96
CA LYS A 491 28.50 -4.47 2.77
C LYS A 491 27.08 -5.02 2.98
N PRO A 492 26.10 -4.73 2.09
CA PRO A 492 24.80 -5.37 2.13
C PRO A 492 24.93 -6.88 1.83
N SER A 493 23.92 -7.66 2.23
CA SER A 493 23.84 -9.10 1.97
C SER A 493 23.59 -9.40 0.49
N LEU A 494 24.64 -9.30 -0.31
CA LEU A 494 24.64 -9.57 -1.75
C LEU A 494 24.38 -11.06 -2.01
N VAL A 495 23.53 -11.35 -3.00
CA VAL A 495 23.32 -12.73 -3.45
C VAL A 495 24.63 -13.22 -4.06
N THR A 496 25.28 -14.13 -3.36
CA THR A 496 26.61 -14.65 -3.71
C THR A 496 26.43 -15.95 -4.46
N ILE A 497 26.76 -15.95 -5.75
CA ILE A 497 26.71 -17.15 -6.60
C ILE A 497 27.76 -18.14 -6.10
N ASN A 498 27.33 -19.37 -5.77
CA ASN A 498 28.28 -20.46 -5.60
C ASN A 498 28.84 -20.85 -6.98
N MET A 499 29.95 -20.22 -7.38
CA MET A 499 30.61 -20.49 -8.66
C MET A 499 31.04 -21.96 -8.82
N ASN A 500 31.17 -22.69 -7.70
CA ASN A 500 31.65 -24.07 -7.63
C ASN A 500 30.52 -25.11 -7.77
N HIS A 501 29.57 -24.86 -8.68
CA HIS A 501 28.93 -25.95 -9.40
C HIS A 501 29.53 -26.02 -10.81
N PRO A 502 30.42 -27.01 -11.06
CA PRO A 502 30.69 -27.46 -12.41
C PRO A 502 29.37 -27.79 -13.10
N ILE A 503 29.31 -27.55 -14.40
CA ILE A 503 28.41 -28.35 -15.23
C ILE A 503 29.06 -29.73 -15.27
N ASP A 504 28.28 -30.80 -15.10
CA ASP A 504 28.76 -32.17 -15.33
C ASP A 504 28.96 -32.39 -16.83
N ASP A 505 30.03 -31.79 -17.38
CA ASP A 505 30.60 -32.05 -18.71
C ASP A 505 31.23 -33.47 -18.77
N GLN A 506 30.84 -34.40 -17.88
CA GLN A 506 31.18 -35.83 -17.90
C GLN A 506 30.36 -36.63 -18.92
N HIS A 507 30.24 -36.07 -20.12
CA HIS A 507 30.28 -36.87 -21.34
C HIS A 507 31.68 -36.74 -21.94
N SER A 508 32.64 -37.32 -21.21
CA SER A 508 34.00 -37.56 -21.70
C SER A 508 33.96 -38.39 -22.98
N ASN A 509 34.89 -38.12 -23.90
CA ASN A 509 34.93 -38.72 -25.24
C ASN A 509 35.36 -40.20 -25.23
N ASP A 510 34.52 -41.09 -24.70
CA ASP A 510 34.61 -42.53 -24.96
C ASP A 510 33.99 -42.88 -26.33
N GLN A 511 34.45 -42.18 -27.38
CA GLN A 511 34.40 -42.71 -28.75
C GLN A 511 35.43 -43.83 -28.87
N SER A 512 35.16 -44.93 -28.15
CA SER A 512 35.84 -46.21 -28.34
C SER A 512 35.54 -46.69 -29.76
N THR A 513 36.52 -46.52 -30.65
CA THR A 513 36.44 -46.93 -32.06
C THR A 513 36.46 -48.45 -32.16
N SER A 514 35.33 -49.08 -31.85
CA SER A 514 35.11 -50.52 -31.98
C SER A 514 34.90 -50.87 -33.45
N THR A 515 35.99 -50.81 -34.23
CA THR A 515 36.08 -51.47 -35.54
C THR A 515 36.07 -52.98 -35.32
N ASN A 516 34.87 -53.55 -35.21
CA ASN A 516 34.64 -54.98 -35.09
C ASN A 516 33.75 -55.50 -36.23
N ASP A 517 34.10 -55.16 -37.47
CA ASP A 517 33.62 -55.82 -38.68
C ASP A 517 34.17 -57.26 -38.75
N GLN A 518 33.68 -58.14 -37.86
CA GLN A 518 33.97 -59.56 -37.91
C GLN A 518 32.89 -60.30 -38.71
N CYS A 519 33.33 -61.00 -39.75
CA CYS A 519 32.47 -61.68 -40.71
C CYS A 519 31.68 -62.83 -40.08
N TYR A 520 30.37 -62.65 -39.90
CA TYR A 520 29.43 -63.76 -39.72
C TYR A 520 29.14 -64.45 -41.06
N ASN A 521 30.13 -65.19 -41.55
CA ASN A 521 29.96 -66.17 -42.63
C ASN A 521 29.58 -67.52 -42.02
N GLU A 522 28.30 -67.75 -41.74
CA GLU A 522 27.78 -69.10 -41.42
C GLU A 522 27.07 -69.72 -42.63
N GLU A 523 27.80 -70.57 -43.36
CA GLU A 523 27.27 -71.37 -44.47
C GLU A 523 26.36 -72.51 -43.97
N MET A 524 25.09 -72.22 -43.69
CA MET A 524 24.09 -73.27 -43.39
C MET A 524 23.24 -73.62 -44.61
N ARG A 525 23.84 -74.38 -45.54
CA ARG A 525 23.12 -75.10 -46.60
C ARG A 525 22.11 -76.10 -46.01
N ASN A 526 20.83 -75.77 -46.01
CA ASN A 526 19.75 -76.75 -45.83
C ASN A 526 18.91 -76.88 -47.10
N ASN A 527 19.30 -77.84 -47.95
CA ASN A 527 18.50 -78.26 -49.10
C ASN A 527 17.28 -79.07 -48.63
N VAL A 528 16.07 -78.52 -48.80
CA VAL A 528 14.85 -79.34 -48.88
C VAL A 528 14.11 -78.98 -50.16
N SER A 529 14.06 -79.93 -51.10
CA SER A 529 13.37 -79.79 -52.38
C SER A 529 11.89 -80.12 -52.24
N LEU A 530 11.01 -79.25 -52.75
CA LEU A 530 9.61 -79.60 -53.05
C LEU A 530 9.21 -79.04 -54.42
N ASN A 531 9.16 -79.92 -55.42
CA ASN A 531 8.61 -79.63 -56.75
C ASN A 531 7.09 -79.44 -56.67
N GLY A 532 6.54 -78.41 -57.32
CA GLY A 532 5.12 -78.08 -57.25
C GLY A 532 4.58 -77.26 -58.43
N LYS A 533 4.70 -77.75 -59.67
CA LYS A 533 4.04 -77.12 -60.84
C LYS A 533 2.55 -77.49 -60.88
N LEU A 534 1.66 -76.50 -60.75
CA LEU A 534 0.22 -76.55 -61.13
C LEU A 534 -0.38 -75.11 -61.06
N THR A 535 -0.22 -74.21 -62.03
CA THR A 535 -0.93 -74.11 -63.33
C THR A 535 -2.47 -74.19 -63.30
N ASN A 536 -3.12 -73.07 -62.93
CA ASN A 536 -4.41 -72.59 -63.46
C ASN A 536 -4.51 -71.08 -63.05
N LYS A 537 -4.62 -70.05 -63.91
CA LYS A 537 -5.58 -69.75 -65.00
C LYS A 537 -7.02 -69.81 -64.46
N LYS A 538 -7.93 -68.82 -64.65
CA LYS A 538 -8.10 -67.77 -65.67
C LYS A 538 -9.21 -66.78 -65.15
N ILE A 539 -9.57 -65.74 -65.90
CA ILE A 539 -10.81 -64.91 -65.77
C ILE A 539 -10.76 -63.77 -64.74
N ASN A 540 -10.34 -62.60 -65.26
CA ASN A 540 -11.06 -61.32 -65.31
C ASN A 540 -12.13 -61.01 -64.25
N ASN A 541 -12.04 -59.81 -63.67
CA ASN A 541 -13.19 -58.92 -63.55
C ASN A 541 -12.74 -57.49 -63.87
N THR A 542 -13.28 -56.89 -64.92
CA THR A 542 -12.88 -55.56 -65.44
C THR A 542 -13.78 -54.47 -64.85
N ASN A 543 -13.28 -53.74 -63.87
CA ASN A 543 -13.97 -52.58 -63.29
C ASN A 543 -13.44 -51.27 -63.90
N GLU A 544 -13.79 -51.01 -65.15
CA GLU A 544 -13.66 -49.66 -65.72
C GLU A 544 -14.70 -48.74 -65.09
N ARG A 545 -14.27 -47.93 -64.12
CA ARG A 545 -15.16 -47.00 -63.43
C ARG A 545 -15.25 -45.68 -64.20
N LEU A 546 -16.30 -45.54 -65.01
CA LEU A 546 -16.60 -44.32 -65.78
C LEU A 546 -16.58 -43.06 -64.89
N GLY A 547 -16.03 -41.98 -65.44
CA GLY A 547 -16.03 -40.67 -64.82
C GLY A 547 -17.40 -39.99 -64.88
N PHE A 548 -17.65 -39.06 -63.96
CA PHE A 548 -18.87 -38.27 -63.88
C PHE A 548 -18.53 -36.81 -64.20
N VAL A 549 -19.17 -36.23 -65.21
CA VAL A 549 -18.88 -34.87 -65.71
C VAL A 549 -20.20 -34.21 -66.09
N TRP A 550 -20.60 -33.21 -65.30
CA TRP A 550 -21.92 -32.54 -65.25
C TRP A 550 -23.09 -33.46 -64.86
#